data_AF-A0A8T4P9N1-F1
#
_entry.id   AF-A0A8T4P9N1-F1
#
_cell.length_a   1.000
_cell.length_b   1.000
_cell.length_c   1.000
_cell.angle_alpha   90.00
_cell.angle_beta   90.00
_cell.angle_gamma   90.00
#
_symmetry.space_group_name_H-M   'P 1'
#
loop_
_entity.id
_entity.type
_entity.pdbx_description
1 polymer ?
#
loop_
_entity_poly.entity_id
_entity_poly.type
_entity_poly.pdbx_seq_one_letter_code
_entity_poly.pdbx_strand_id
1 'polypeptide(L)'
;MVKKTLGYILAIIGIVGLVASIVPQIKTALAIPDIGDTNLMIASILLVAVGIFLALKMGGGKKVLEVPIYHGKNIVGYRRTK
;
A
#
# COMPACT_ATOMS: atom_id res chain seq x y z
N MET A 1 -10.56 0.39 -6.15
CA MET A 1 -10.14 1.35 -5.11
C MET A 1 -10.03 0.68 -3.74
N VAL A 2 -11.09 0.04 -3.24
CA VAL A 2 -11.14 -0.66 -1.93
C VAL A 2 -9.93 -1.55 -1.63
N LYS A 3 -9.45 -2.32 -2.62
CA LYS A 3 -8.27 -3.19 -2.50
C LYS A 3 -6.96 -2.44 -2.17
N LYS A 4 -6.76 -1.26 -2.74
CA LYS A 4 -5.61 -0.40 -2.42
C LYS A 4 -5.79 0.25 -1.05
N THR A 5 -7.01 0.68 -0.73
CA THR A 5 -7.35 1.25 0.58
C THR A 5 -7.03 0.27 1.70
N LEU A 6 -7.32 -1.02 1.54
CA LEU A 6 -6.93 -2.06 2.50
C LEU A 6 -5.41 -2.16 2.67
N GLY A 7 -4.63 -2.12 1.60
CA GLY A 7 -3.16 -2.12 1.66
C GLY A 7 -2.61 -0.90 2.41
N TYR A 8 -3.17 0.29 2.16
CA TYR A 8 -2.78 1.50 2.88
C TYR A 8 -3.17 1.46 4.37
N ILE A 9 -4.36 0.97 4.70
CA ILE A 9 -4.78 0.80 6.11
C ILE A 9 -3.82 -0.15 6.83
N LEU A 10 -3.50 -1.29 6.22
CA LEU A 10 -2.51 -2.25 6.76
C LEU A 10 -1.14 -1.61 6.95
N ALA A 11 -0.64 -0.85 5.97
CA ALA A 11 0.63 -0.16 6.08
C ALA A 11 0.62 0.88 7.22
N ILE A 12 -0.46 1.65 7.37
CA ILE A 12 -0.61 2.65 8.44
C ILE A 12 -0.61 1.96 9.81
N ILE A 13 -1.35 0.87 9.99
CA ILE A 13 -1.37 0.11 11.25
C ILE A 13 0.03 -0.40 11.58
N GLY A 14 0.76 -0.92 10.58
CA GLY A 14 2.13 -1.39 10.75
C GLY A 14 3.09 -0.26 11.16
N ILE A 15 2.96 0.92 10.57
CA ILE A 15 3.76 2.10 10.94
C ILE A 15 3.45 2.53 12.37
N VAL A 16 2.17 2.57 12.75
CA VAL A 16 1.75 2.90 14.13
C VAL A 16 2.33 1.89 15.12
N GLY A 17 2.29 0.59 14.82
CA GLY A 17 2.91 -0.45 15.65
C GLY A 17 4.44 -0.28 15.77
N LEU A 18 5.11 0.09 14.68
CA LEU A 18 6.55 0.33 14.67
C LEU A 18 6.91 1.55 15.52
N VAL A 19 6.15 2.65 15.40
CA VAL A 19 6.32 3.83 16.25
C VAL A 19 6.04 3.49 17.72
N ALA A 20 5.03 2.67 18.01
CA ALA A 20 4.74 2.21 19.37
C ALA A 20 5.88 1.37 19.97
N SER A 21 6.64 0.63 19.17
CA SER A 21 7.83 -0.10 19.63
C SER A 21 9.02 0.80 20.00
N ILE A 22 9.07 2.01 19.45
CA ILE A 22 10.16 2.98 19.70
C ILE A 22 9.77 3.96 20.80
N VAL A 23 8.50 4.35 20.86
CA VAL A 23 7.97 5.38 21.77
C VAL A 23 7.03 4.73 22.79
N PRO A 24 7.48 4.51 24.05
CA PRO A 24 6.69 3.84 25.08
C PRO A 24 5.37 4.55 25.41
N GLN A 25 5.33 5.88 25.25
CA GLN A 25 4.14 6.71 25.48
C GLN A 25 2.98 6.35 24.52
N ILE A 26 3.31 5.84 23.34
CA ILE A 26 2.32 5.43 22.34
C ILE A 26 1.83 4.00 22.65
N LYS A 27 2.72 3.12 23.13
CA LYS A 27 2.37 1.77 23.62
C LYS A 27 1.35 1.83 24.76
N THR A 28 1.55 2.75 25.70
CA THR A 28 0.62 2.96 26.83
C THR A 28 -0.69 3.61 26.41
N ALA A 29 -0.67 4.58 25.49
CA ALA A 29 -1.89 5.20 24.96
C ALA A 29 -2.78 4.23 24.18
N LEU A 30 -2.19 3.24 23.50
CA LEU A 30 -2.91 2.24 22.71
C LEU A 30 -3.26 0.97 23.49
N ALA A 31 -2.95 0.92 24.80
CA ALA A 31 -3.19 -0.25 25.67
C ALA A 31 -2.70 -1.58 25.04
N ILE A 32 -1.57 -1.54 24.34
CA ILE A 32 -1.02 -2.71 23.65
C ILE A 32 -0.51 -3.67 24.74
N PRO A 33 -0.90 -4.96 24.72
CA PRO A 33 -0.37 -5.93 25.67
C PRO A 33 1.15 -5.95 25.61
N ASP A 34 1.80 -6.29 26.73
CA ASP A 34 3.27 -6.30 26.80
C ASP A 34 3.86 -7.50 26.06
N ILE A 35 3.83 -7.40 24.75
CA ILE A 35 4.60 -8.22 23.83
C ILE A 35 5.99 -7.60 23.81
N GLY A 36 7.01 -8.40 24.15
CA GLY A 36 8.40 -7.93 24.20
C GLY A 36 8.77 -7.12 22.96
N ASP A 37 9.49 -6.02 23.15
CA ASP A 37 9.63 -4.96 22.14
C ASP A 37 10.22 -5.47 20.82
N THR A 38 11.12 -6.46 20.88
CA THR A 38 11.67 -7.14 19.70
C THR A 38 10.58 -7.83 18.87
N ASN A 39 9.63 -8.50 19.52
CA ASN A 39 8.54 -9.20 18.83
C ASN A 39 7.55 -8.21 18.21
N LEU A 40 7.24 -7.12 18.93
CA LEU A 40 6.38 -6.06 18.42
C LEU A 40 7.01 -5.37 17.20
N MET A 41 8.32 -5.11 17.26
CA MET A 41 9.08 -4.53 16.16
C MET A 41 9.08 -5.45 14.92
N ILE A 42 9.40 -6.74 15.09
CA ILE A 42 9.39 -7.72 13.99
C ILE A 42 7.99 -7.83 13.37
N ALA A 43 6.95 -7.94 14.19
CA ALA A 43 5.56 -8.02 13.72
C ALA A 43 5.17 -6.77 12.93
N SER A 44 5.54 -5.59 13.42
CA SER A 44 5.25 -4.31 12.77
C SER A 44 5.95 -4.17 11.43
N ILE A 45 7.24 -4.56 11.34
CA ILE A 45 8.00 -4.56 10.08
C ILE A 45 7.35 -5.49 9.05
N LEU A 46 6.96 -6.71 9.45
CA LEU A 46 6.26 -7.64 8.57
C LEU A 46 4.92 -7.08 8.09
N LEU A 47 4.17 -6.42 8.99
CA LEU A 47 2.88 -5.82 8.65
C LEU A 47 3.03 -4.68 7.63
N VAL A 48 4.04 -3.81 7.81
CA VAL A 48 4.37 -2.74 6.86
C VAL A 48 4.79 -3.33 5.52
N ALA A 49 5.67 -4.33 5.51
CA ALA A 49 6.15 -4.97 4.30
C ALA A 49 5.00 -5.59 3.49
N VAL A 50 4.11 -6.33 4.16
CA VAL A 50 2.92 -6.94 3.54
C VAL A 50 1.92 -5.87 3.07
N GLY A 51 1.68 -4.84 3.87
CA GLY A 51 0.79 -3.73 3.53
C GLY A 51 1.25 -2.98 2.28
N ILE A 52 2.53 -2.62 2.22
CA ILE A 52 3.16 -1.98 1.05
C ILE A 52 3.10 -2.91 -0.16
N PHE A 53 3.47 -4.19 0.01
CA PHE A 53 3.45 -5.17 -1.08
C PHE A 53 2.04 -5.30 -1.68
N LEU A 54 1.00 -5.40 -0.86
CA LEU A 54 -0.38 -5.44 -1.30
C LEU A 54 -0.81 -4.14 -1.99
N ALA A 55 -0.44 -2.98 -1.44
CA ALA A 55 -0.77 -1.68 -2.02
C ALA A 55 -0.16 -1.52 -3.43
N LEU A 56 1.08 -1.96 -3.62
CA LEU A 56 1.78 -1.91 -4.91
C LEU A 56 1.23 -2.95 -5.91
N LYS A 57 1.05 -4.20 -5.48
CA LYS A 57 0.60 -5.30 -6.36
C LYS A 57 -0.86 -5.17 -6.78
N MET A 58 -1.72 -4.71 -5.89
CA MET A 58 -3.13 -4.38 -6.20
C MET A 58 -3.27 -3.01 -6.88
N GLY A 59 -2.14 -2.30 -7.00
CA GLY A 59 -1.94 -1.00 -7.64
C GLY A 59 -2.18 -0.98 -9.15
N GLY A 60 -1.83 -2.07 -9.82
CA GLY A 60 -1.80 -2.18 -11.27
C GLY A 60 -3.19 -2.37 -11.86
N GLY A 61 -3.94 -1.29 -12.04
CA GLY A 61 -4.96 -1.29 -13.10
C GLY A 61 -4.24 -1.56 -14.42
N LYS A 62 -4.74 -2.52 -15.23
CA LYS A 62 -4.27 -2.69 -16.61
C LYS A 62 -4.29 -1.30 -17.26
N LYS A 63 -3.13 -0.74 -17.58
CA LYS A 63 -3.07 0.42 -18.46
C LYS A 63 -3.71 -0.02 -19.75
N VAL A 64 -4.88 0.55 -20.06
CA VAL A 64 -5.51 0.31 -21.36
C VAL A 64 -4.52 0.88 -22.37
N LEU A 65 -3.97 0.01 -23.22
CA LEU A 65 -3.11 0.44 -24.31
C LEU A 65 -4.00 1.23 -25.26
N GLU A 66 -3.82 2.55 -25.25
CA GLU A 66 -4.45 3.43 -26.22
C GLU A 66 -3.56 3.47 -27.45
N VAL A 67 -4.06 2.89 -28.55
CA VAL A 67 -3.36 2.87 -29.83
C VAL A 67 -3.83 4.08 -30.64
N PRO A 68 -2.94 5.01 -31.04
CA PRO A 68 -3.33 6.14 -31.87
C PRO A 68 -3.84 5.68 -33.24
N ILE A 69 -4.92 6.30 -33.71
CA ILE A 69 -5.49 6.12 -35.05
C ILE A 69 -4.96 7.25 -35.92
N TYR A 70 -4.25 6.89 -36.99
CA TYR A 70 -3.66 7.85 -37.93
C TYR A 70 -4.53 8.04 -39.17
N HIS A 71 -4.62 9.28 -39.65
CA HIS A 71 -5.12 9.63 -40.98
C HIS A 71 -4.01 10.39 -41.71
N GLY A 72 -3.32 9.70 -42.62
CA GLY A 72 -2.07 10.20 -43.19
C GLY A 72 -1.00 10.36 -42.10
N LYS A 73 -0.49 11.58 -41.93
CA LYS A 73 0.50 11.93 -40.89
C LYS A 73 -0.12 12.46 -39.59
N ASN A 74 -1.44 12.64 -39.53
CA ASN A 74 -2.13 13.23 -38.39
C ASN A 74 -2.80 12.17 -37.51
N ILE A 75 -2.76 12.35 -36.19
CA ILE A 75 -3.51 11.51 -35.25
C ILE A 75 -4.94 12.03 -35.19
N VAL A 76 -5.91 11.19 -35.56
CA VAL A 76 -7.35 11.53 -35.58
C VAL A 76 -8.11 10.97 -34.38
N GLY A 77 -7.49 10.12 -33.58
CA GLY A 77 -8.10 9.60 -32.35
C GLY A 77 -7.25 8.52 -31.69
N TYR A 78 -7.81 7.91 -30.65
CA TYR A 78 -7.18 6.80 -29.93
C TYR A 78 -8.18 5.65 -29.80
N ARG A 79 -7.75 4.43 -30.17
CA ARG A 79 -8.53 3.21 -29.95
C ARG A 79 -8.08 2.58 -28.65
N ARG A 80 -9.06 2.21 -27.81
CA ARG A 80 -8.83 1.33 -26.66
C ARG A 80 -8.86 -0.12 -27.13
N THR A 81 -7.74 -0.83 -27.02
CA THR A 81 -7.71 -2.29 -27.13
C THR A 81 -8.08 -2.88 -25.76
N LYS A 82 -9.16 -3.67 -25.73
CA LYS A 82 -9.70 -4.33 -24.54
C LYS A 82 -8.93 -5.62 -24.24
#